data_AF-V4JY84-F1
#
_entry.id   AF-V4JY84-F1
#
_cell.length_a   1.000
_cell.length_b   1.000
_cell.length_c   1.000
_cell.angle_alpha   90.00
_cell.angle_beta   90.00
_cell.angle_gamma   90.00
#
_symmetry.space_group_name_H-M   'P 1'
#
loop_
_entity.id
_entity.type
_entity.pdbx_description
1 polymer ?
#
loop_
_entity_poly.entity_id
_entity_poly.type
_entity_poly.pdbx_seq_one_letter_code
_entity_poly.pdbx_strand_id
1 'polypeptide(L)' 'MGRLCLYGTVLNSADNVERSIRSVFRPDADIVITDGGSTDGTYERLLEISKDYNLRVYRARL' A
#
# COMPACT_ATOMS: atom_id res chain seq x y z
N MET A 1 12.33 -18.09 -13.14
CA MET A 1 11.52 -17.87 -11.92
C MET A 1 10.58 -16.71 -12.18
N GLY A 2 9.27 -16.87 -11.97
CA GLY A 2 8.32 -15.76 -12.06
C GLY A 2 8.50 -14.81 -10.89
N ARG A 3 8.44 -13.50 -11.14
CA ARG A 3 8.47 -12.47 -10.08
C ARG A 3 7.07 -12.33 -9.50
N LEU A 4 6.97 -12.46 -8.20
CA LEU A 4 5.72 -12.34 -7.48
C LEU A 4 5.33 -10.86 -7.32
N CYS A 5 4.06 -10.55 -7.55
CA CYS A 5 3.49 -9.22 -7.33
C CYS A 5 2.29 -9.32 -6.38
N LEU A 6 2.30 -8.53 -5.31
CA LEU A 6 1.16 -8.31 -4.43
C LEU A 6 0.52 -6.98 -4.80
N TYR A 7 -0.75 -7.00 -5.17
CA TYR A 7 -1.51 -5.79 -5.54
C TYR A 7 -2.70 -5.62 -4.60
N GLY A 8 -2.94 -4.40 -4.14
CA GLY A 8 -4.08 -4.05 -3.30
C GLY A 8 -4.62 -2.65 -3.58
N THR A 9 -5.94 -2.51 -3.56
CA THR A 9 -6.60 -1.20 -3.52
C THR A 9 -7.08 -0.93 -2.10
N VAL A 10 -6.88 0.29 -1.61
CA VAL A 10 -7.24 0.72 -0.25
C VAL A 10 -8.12 1.96 -0.33
N LEU A 11 -9.10 2.07 0.56
CA LEU A 11 -9.95 3.24 0.72
C LEU A 11 -10.23 3.46 2.22
N ASN A 12 -10.00 4.68 2.70
CA ASN A 12 -10.29 5.13 4.07
C ASN A 12 -9.90 4.12 5.16
N SER A 13 -8.62 3.76 5.21
CA SER A 13 -8.06 2.73 6.08
C SER A 13 -6.88 3.24 6.93
N ALA A 14 -6.82 4.55 7.24
CA ALA A 14 -5.67 5.16 7.91
C ALA A 14 -5.26 4.42 9.21
N ASP A 15 -6.25 3.94 9.97
CA ASP A 15 -6.05 3.26 11.26
C ASP A 15 -5.48 1.84 11.15
N ASN A 16 -5.63 1.16 10.00
CA ASN A 16 -5.33 -0.27 9.89
C ASN A 16 -4.42 -0.65 8.71
N VAL A 17 -4.18 0.28 7.77
CA VAL A 17 -3.47 0.00 6.51
C VAL A 17 -2.07 -0.57 6.74
N GLU A 18 -1.33 -0.08 7.74
CA GLU A 18 0.00 -0.58 8.07
C GLU A 18 -0.04 -2.02 8.60
N ARG A 19 -1.00 -2.33 9.50
CA ARG A 19 -1.15 -3.67 10.04
C ARG A 19 -1.47 -4.67 8.93
N SER A 20 -2.33 -4.28 8.00
CA SER A 20 -2.68 -5.08 6.82
C SER A 20 -1.45 -5.34 5.95
N ILE A 21 -0.69 -4.29 5.59
CA ILE A 21 0.55 -4.43 4.79
C ILE A 21 1.56 -5.34 5.49
N ARG A 22 1.82 -5.11 6.79
CA ARG A 22 2.79 -5.90 7.56
C ARG A 22 2.45 -7.39 7.60
N SER A 23 1.16 -7.73 7.65
CA SER A 23 0.71 -9.13 7.71
C SER A 23 0.98 -9.94 6.44
N VAL A 24 1.16 -9.26 5.30
CA VAL A 24 1.38 -9.89 3.98
C VAL A 24 2.72 -9.51 3.35
N PHE A 25 3.52 -8.70 4.04
CA PHE A 25 4.78 -8.19 3.51
C PHE A 25 5.74 -9.33 3.16
N ARG A 26 6.34 -9.21 1.97
CA ARG A 26 7.36 -10.12 1.48
C ARG A 26 8.47 -9.35 0.80
N PRO A 27 9.73 -9.48 1.25
CA PRO A 27 10.84 -8.72 0.69
C PRO A 27 11.21 -9.16 -0.74
N ASP A 28 10.80 -10.35 -1.17
CA ASP A 28 11.04 -10.91 -2.50
C ASP A 28 9.92 -10.59 -3.51
N ALA A 29 8.88 -9.87 -3.11
CA ALA A 29 7.76 -9.47 -3.95
C ALA A 29 7.84 -8.00 -4.40
N ASP A 30 7.32 -7.70 -5.58
CA ASP A 30 6.87 -6.34 -5.89
C ASP A 30 5.54 -6.10 -5.16
N ILE A 31 5.40 -5.01 -4.41
CA ILE A 31 4.16 -4.69 -3.69
C ILE A 31 3.62 -3.36 -4.21
N VAL A 32 2.40 -3.39 -4.74
CA VAL A 32 1.74 -2.24 -5.34
C VAL A 32 0.43 -1.95 -4.59
N ILE A 33 0.30 -0.75 -4.06
CA ILE A 33 -0.90 -0.28 -3.38
C ILE A 33 -1.49 0.90 -4.15
N THR A 34 -2.78 0.83 -4.46
CA THR A 34 -3.53 1.95 -5.05
C THR A 34 -4.51 2.51 -4.03
N ASP A 35 -4.36 3.76 -3.65
CA ASP A 35 -5.35 4.51 -2.87
C ASP A 35 -6.52 4.91 -3.77
N GLY A 36 -7.75 4.58 -3.36
CA GLY A 36 -8.98 4.81 -4.12
C GLY A 36 -9.54 6.24 -4.02
N GLY A 37 -8.74 7.22 -3.59
CA GLY A 37 -9.21 8.58 -3.32
C GLY A 37 -9.63 8.80 -1.87
N SER A 38 -8.86 8.27 -0.92
CA SER A 38 -9.17 8.40 0.50
C SER A 38 -9.09 9.84 0.98
N THR A 39 -9.95 10.18 1.94
CA THR A 39 -10.08 11.53 2.54
C THR A 39 -9.71 11.56 4.03
N ASP A 40 -9.23 10.43 4.57
CA ASP A 40 -8.95 10.22 6.00
C ASP A 40 -7.46 10.23 6.36
N GLY A 41 -6.58 10.59 5.42
CA GLY A 41 -5.13 10.52 5.59
C GLY A 41 -4.48 9.19 5.20
N THR A 42 -5.24 8.23 4.67
CA THR A 42 -4.71 6.91 4.25
C THR A 42 -3.55 7.04 3.26
N TYR A 43 -3.66 7.92 2.27
CA TYR A 43 -2.63 8.08 1.25
C TYR A 43 -1.32 8.60 1.85
N GLU A 44 -1.41 9.60 2.71
CA GLU A 44 -0.27 10.19 3.41
C GLU A 44 0.37 9.14 4.33
N ARG A 45 -0.44 8.33 5.01
CA ARG A 45 0.06 7.19 5.80
C ARG A 45 0.77 6.15 4.93
N LEU A 46 0.25 5.82 3.76
CA LEU A 46 0.88 4.91 2.80
C LEU A 46 2.24 5.42 2.31
N LEU A 47 2.37 6.73 2.04
CA LEU A 47 3.65 7.34 1.66
C LEU A 47 4.70 7.23 2.78
N GLU A 48 4.30 7.46 4.03
CA GLU A 48 5.22 7.28 5.17
C GLU A 48 5.67 5.83 5.30
N ILE A 49 4.75 4.87 5.24
CA ILE A 49 5.05 3.43 5.31
C ILE A 49 5.95 2.99 4.14
N SER A 50 5.80 3.57 2.96
CA SER A 50 6.63 3.23 1.79
C SER A 50 8.12 3.54 1.94
N LYS A 51 8.51 4.29 2.98
CA LYS A 51 9.91 4.52 3.33
C LYS A 51 10.55 3.29 4.00
N ASP A 52 9.75 2.51 4.73
CA ASP A 52 10.19 1.34 5.48
C ASP A 52 9.94 0.02 4.72
N TYR A 53 8.98 0.01 3.81
CA TYR A 53 8.57 -1.16 3.03
C TYR A 53 8.76 -0.89 1.52
N ASN A 54 9.16 -1.90 0.74
CA ASN A 54 9.30 -1.81 -0.73
C ASN A 54 7.94 -1.71 -1.46
N LEU A 55 7.16 -0.66 -1.15
CA LEU A 55 5.83 -0.41 -1.69
C LEU A 55 5.90 0.59 -2.84
N ARG A 56 5.15 0.33 -3.91
CA ARG A 56 4.78 1.33 -4.91
C ARG A 56 3.38 1.82 -4.61
N VAL A 57 3.24 3.10 -4.33
CA VAL A 57 1.96 3.72 -3.97
C VAL A 57 1.45 4.56 -5.13
N TYR A 58 0.20 4.35 -5.52
CA TYR A 58 -0.52 5.17 -6.51
C TYR A 58 -1.78 5.75 -5.88
N ARG A 59 -2.25 6.90 -6.39
CA ARG A 59 -3.56 7.45 -6.06
C ARG A 59 -4.43 7.45 -7.30
N ALA A 60 -5.60 6.83 -7.22
CA ALA A 60 -6.61 6.95 -8.25
C ALA A 60 -7.06 8.42 -8.31
N ARG A 61 -7.02 9.01 -9.50
CA ARG A 61 -7.70 10.28 -9.81
C ARG A 61 -8.87 9.93 -10.71
N LEU A 62 -10.08 10.25 -10.24
CA LEU A 62 -11.29 10.25 -11.07
C LEU A 62 -11.32 11.52 -11.92
#